data_AF-A0A1B1N3T8-F1
#
_entry.id   AF-A0A1B1N3T8-F1
#
_cell.length_a   1.000
_cell.length_b   1.000
_cell.length_c   1.000
_cell.angle_alpha   90.00
_cell.angle_beta   90.00
_cell.angle_gamma   90.00
#
_symmetry.space_group_name_H-M   'P 1'
#
loop_
_entity.id
_entity.type
_entity.pdbx_description
1 polymer ?
#
loop_
_entity_poly.entity_id
_entity_poly.type
_entity_poly.pdbx_seq_one_letter_code
_entity_poly.pdbx_strand_id
1 'polypeptide(L)'
;MEPLDNAITLTGYLEQREAMYRRLLACFVEQRELLIVENEWEEISSRFLSLVDSSTQIQNEIENLQVQINMHDPDSSPAPVVLELISEIQKVVRSIQNALGRYSQSTGQNLKNVKNQQKVMNAYYHLQSREQVPLYFDEKK
;
A
#
# COMPACT_ATOMS: atom_id res chain seq x y z
N MET A 1 24.46 -3.43 -31.25
CA MET A 1 23.02 -3.16 -31.39
C MET A 1 22.27 -3.26 -30.05
N GLU A 2 22.96 -3.31 -28.90
CA GLU A 2 22.34 -3.58 -27.58
C GLU A 2 21.88 -2.38 -26.71
N PRO A 3 22.32 -1.11 -26.89
CA PRO A 3 21.94 -0.05 -25.94
C PRO A 3 20.51 0.48 -26.13
N LEU A 4 19.92 0.31 -27.32
CA LEU A 4 18.58 0.83 -27.62
C LEU A 4 17.48 -0.03 -26.97
N ASP A 5 17.64 -1.35 -27.00
CA ASP A 5 16.67 -2.29 -26.42
C ASP A 5 16.64 -2.21 -24.88
N ASN A 6 17.79 -1.97 -24.25
CA ASN A 6 17.89 -1.75 -22.80
C ASN A 6 17.21 -0.44 -22.37
N ALA A 7 17.34 0.64 -23.15
CA ALA A 7 16.71 1.93 -22.84
C ALA A 7 15.17 1.87 -22.96
N ILE A 8 14.65 1.17 -23.98
CA ILE A 8 13.21 0.95 -24.17
C ILE A 8 12.64 0.11 -23.01
N THR A 9 13.37 -0.93 -22.59
CA THR A 9 12.97 -1.81 -21.49
C THR A 9 12.94 -1.09 -20.14
N LEU A 10 13.98 -0.31 -19.83
CA LEU A 10 14.03 0.50 -18.60
C LEU A 10 12.90 1.54 -18.56
N THR A 11 12.65 2.23 -19.67
CA THR A 11 11.54 3.21 -19.76
C THR A 11 10.20 2.53 -19.46
N GLY A 12 9.95 1.35 -20.01
CA GLY A 12 8.75 0.56 -19.72
C GLY A 12 8.62 0.18 -18.23
N TYR A 13 9.71 -0.20 -17.58
CA TYR A 13 9.70 -0.48 -16.13
C TYR A 13 9.41 0.76 -15.28
N LEU A 14 9.94 1.92 -15.67
CA LEU A 14 9.69 3.19 -14.96
C LEU A 14 8.21 3.61 -15.07
N GLU A 15 7.61 3.49 -16.26
CA GLU A 15 6.18 3.74 -16.47
C GLU A 15 5.30 2.76 -15.68
N GLN A 16 5.68 1.47 -15.69
CA GLN A 16 4.97 0.45 -14.93
C GLN A 16 5.04 0.74 -13.41
N ARG A 17 6.18 1.23 -12.91
CA ARG A 17 6.33 1.60 -11.50
C ARG A 17 5.37 2.70 -11.11
N GLU A 18 5.28 3.77 -11.91
CA GLU A 18 4.31 4.84 -11.68
C GLU A 18 2.87 4.30 -11.67
N ALA A 19 2.49 3.48 -12.66
CA ALA A 19 1.16 2.89 -12.73
C ALA A 19 0.84 2.03 -11.49
N MET A 20 1.80 1.26 -10.97
CA MET A 20 1.62 0.48 -9.76
C MET A 20 1.40 1.35 -8.53
N TYR A 21 2.15 2.44 -8.36
CA TYR A 21 1.93 3.39 -7.26
C TYR A 21 0.56 4.08 -7.36
N ARG A 22 0.07 4.40 -8.56
CA ARG A 22 -1.30 4.91 -8.76
C ARG A 22 -2.36 3.90 -8.35
N ARG A 23 -2.20 2.62 -8.73
CA ARG A 23 -3.10 1.53 -8.32
C ARG A 23 -3.07 1.32 -6.80
N LEU A 24 -1.89 1.38 -6.19
CA LEU A 24 -1.72 1.25 -4.75
C LEU A 24 -2.44 2.39 -3.99
N LEU A 25 -2.26 3.63 -4.45
CA LEU A 25 -2.96 4.79 -3.90
C LEU A 25 -4.48 4.64 -4.00
N ALA A 26 -4.99 4.23 -5.17
CA ALA A 26 -6.43 3.99 -5.36
C ALA A 26 -6.97 2.95 -4.38
N CYS A 27 -6.22 1.87 -4.15
CA CYS A 27 -6.58 0.84 -3.18
C CYS A 27 -6.69 1.39 -1.75
N PHE A 28 -5.71 2.18 -1.30
CA PHE A 28 -5.77 2.81 0.02
C PHE A 28 -6.89 3.86 0.14
N VAL A 29 -7.16 4.61 -0.93
CA VAL A 29 -8.29 5.56 -0.96
C VAL A 29 -9.62 4.82 -0.77
N GLU A 30 -9.81 3.70 -1.46
CA GLU A 30 -11.01 2.88 -1.31
C GLU A 30 -11.13 2.26 0.10
N GLN A 31 -10.02 1.77 0.66
CA GLN A 31 -9.99 1.28 2.05
C GLN A 31 -10.42 2.37 3.03
N ARG A 32 -9.94 3.61 2.85
CA ARG A 32 -10.32 4.76 3.67
C ARG A 32 -11.81 5.07 3.53
N GLU A 33 -12.35 5.06 2.31
CA GLU A 33 -13.75 5.37 2.06
C GLU A 33 -14.68 4.33 2.70
N LEU A 34 -14.34 3.04 2.65
CA LEU A 34 -15.09 1.99 3.33
C LEU A 34 -15.14 2.18 4.85
N LEU A 35 -14.11 2.79 5.43
CA LEU A 35 -14.04 3.11 6.87
C LEU A 35 -14.68 4.45 7.22
N ILE A 36 -15.21 5.21 6.27
CA ILE A 36 -15.93 6.47 6.52
C ILE A 36 -17.43 6.29 6.30
N VAL A 37 -17.82 5.42 5.38
CA VAL A 37 -19.23 5.14 5.09
C VAL A 37 -19.85 4.34 6.24
N GLU A 38 -20.96 4.83 6.81
CA GLU A 38 -21.75 4.13 7.83
C GLU A 38 -22.55 2.97 7.23
N ASN A 39 -21.87 1.95 6.73
CA ASN A 39 -22.46 0.72 6.19
C ASN A 39 -22.42 -0.44 7.19
N GLU A 40 -23.11 -1.54 6.87
CA GLU A 40 -23.03 -2.77 7.65
C GLU A 40 -21.59 -3.31 7.68
N TRP A 41 -21.08 -3.53 8.89
CA TRP A 41 -19.71 -4.00 9.13
C TRP A 41 -19.35 -5.32 8.45
N GLU A 42 -20.35 -6.15 8.15
CA GLU A 42 -20.14 -7.44 7.49
C GLU A 42 -19.64 -7.25 6.06
N GLU A 43 -20.29 -6.38 5.27
CA GLU A 43 -19.89 -6.01 3.91
C GLU A 43 -18.59 -5.19 3.90
N ILE A 44 -18.44 -4.26 4.85
CA ILE A 44 -17.20 -3.49 5.02
C ILE A 44 -16.02 -4.45 5.24
N SER A 45 -16.19 -5.46 6.11
CA SER A 45 -15.08 -6.34 6.48
C SER A 45 -14.59 -7.20 5.32
N SER A 46 -15.49 -7.76 4.50
CA SER A 46 -15.09 -8.61 3.37
C SER A 46 -14.40 -7.80 2.28
N ARG A 47 -14.95 -6.63 1.94
CA ARG A 47 -14.38 -5.76 0.91
C ARG A 47 -13.05 -5.15 1.36
N PHE A 48 -12.96 -4.73 2.63
CA PHE A 48 -11.71 -4.21 3.19
C PHE A 48 -10.59 -5.26 3.13
N LEU A 49 -10.88 -6.52 3.49
CA LEU A 49 -9.90 -7.61 3.39
C LEU A 49 -9.43 -7.84 1.96
N SER A 50 -10.35 -7.86 1.00
CA SER A 50 -10.00 -7.98 -0.42
C SER A 50 -9.09 -6.85 -0.90
N LEU A 51 -9.29 -5.63 -0.39
CA LEU A 51 -8.44 -4.49 -0.70
C LEU A 51 -7.07 -4.61 -0.01
N VAL A 52 -7.01 -5.13 1.22
CA VAL A 52 -5.73 -5.41 1.89
C VAL A 52 -4.91 -6.43 1.08
N ASP A 53 -5.54 -7.51 0.63
CA ASP A 53 -4.89 -8.52 -0.20
C ASP A 53 -4.40 -7.91 -1.54
N SER A 54 -5.23 -7.08 -2.17
CA SER A 54 -4.87 -6.38 -3.41
C SER A 54 -3.69 -5.41 -3.21
N SER A 55 -3.69 -4.63 -2.13
CA SER A 55 -2.57 -3.73 -1.81
C SER A 55 -1.27 -4.49 -1.54
N THR A 56 -1.35 -5.64 -0.85
CA THR A 56 -0.20 -6.52 -0.60
C THR A 56 0.38 -7.06 -1.91
N GLN A 57 -0.48 -7.49 -2.83
CA GLN A 57 -0.05 -7.97 -4.13
C GLN A 57 0.66 -6.86 -4.93
N ILE A 58 0.09 -5.64 -4.96
CA ILE A 58 0.69 -4.51 -5.67
C ILE A 58 2.06 -4.13 -5.06
N GLN A 59 2.19 -4.16 -3.72
CA GLN A 59 3.47 -3.93 -3.06
C GLN A 59 4.53 -4.95 -3.49
N ASN A 60 4.20 -6.24 -3.51
CA ASN A 60 5.12 -7.29 -3.99
C ASN A 60 5.48 -7.10 -5.48
N GLU A 61 4.53 -6.66 -6.32
CA GLU A 61 4.78 -6.35 -7.73
C GLU A 61 5.75 -5.16 -7.88
N ILE A 62 5.62 -4.12 -7.04
CA ILE A 62 6.54 -2.98 -6.99
C ILE A 62 7.95 -3.42 -6.56
N GLU A 63 8.06 -4.27 -5.54
CA GLU A 63 9.37 -4.78 -5.09
C GLU A 63 10.06 -5.57 -6.21
N ASN A 64 9.35 -6.49 -6.86
CA ASN A 64 9.88 -7.26 -7.99
C ASN A 64 10.29 -6.35 -9.15
N LEU A 65 9.49 -5.32 -9.45
CA LEU A 65 9.79 -4.35 -10.49
C LEU A 65 11.03 -3.51 -10.14
N GLN A 66 11.21 -3.14 -8.87
CA GLN A 66 12.40 -2.43 -8.42
C GLN A 66 13.66 -3.28 -8.57
N VAL A 67 13.58 -4.60 -8.37
CA VAL A 67 14.69 -5.53 -8.67
C VAL A 67 15.04 -5.47 -10.17
N GLN A 68 14.03 -5.49 -11.06
CA GLN A 68 14.28 -5.38 -12.50
C GLN A 68 14.91 -4.03 -12.86
N ILE A 69 14.40 -2.92 -12.33
CA ILE A 69 14.97 -1.59 -12.54
C ILE A 69 16.44 -1.56 -12.10
N ASN A 70 16.75 -2.04 -10.90
CA ASN A 70 18.12 -2.04 -10.37
C ASN A 70 19.09 -2.91 -11.18
N MET A 71 18.61 -3.95 -11.87
CA MET A 71 19.45 -4.75 -12.77
C MET A 71 19.86 -3.98 -14.03
N HIS A 72 19.03 -3.03 -14.47
CA HIS A 72 19.30 -2.20 -15.66
C HIS A 72 19.98 -0.86 -15.31
N ASP A 73 19.58 -0.25 -14.20
CA ASP A 73 20.10 1.02 -13.69
C ASP A 73 20.08 1.03 -12.15
N PRO A 74 21.18 0.63 -11.49
CA PRO A 74 21.29 0.60 -10.02
C PRO A 74 21.12 1.97 -9.36
N ASP A 75 21.41 3.07 -10.08
CA ASP A 75 21.33 4.44 -9.57
C ASP A 75 19.97 5.10 -9.91
N SER A 76 19.05 4.34 -10.50
CA SER A 76 17.72 4.82 -10.89
C SER A 76 16.91 5.29 -9.68
N SER A 77 16.88 6.60 -9.49
CA SER A 77 16.05 7.24 -8.48
C SER A 77 14.56 7.23 -8.87
N PRO A 78 13.64 7.22 -7.90
CA PRO A 78 12.23 7.46 -8.15
C PRO A 78 12.00 8.81 -8.85
N ALA A 79 11.15 8.84 -9.87
CA ALA A 79 10.73 10.10 -10.48
C ALA A 79 9.95 10.96 -9.46
N PRO A 80 9.95 12.30 -9.58
CA PRO A 80 9.22 13.17 -8.66
C PRO A 80 7.75 12.80 -8.47
N VAL A 81 7.06 12.40 -9.54
CA VAL A 81 5.67 11.91 -9.49
C VAL A 81 5.49 10.68 -8.60
N VAL A 82 6.47 9.77 -8.58
CA VAL A 82 6.44 8.58 -7.71
C VAL A 82 6.62 9.00 -6.25
N LEU A 83 7.49 9.97 -5.97
CA LEU A 83 7.67 10.52 -4.62
C LEU A 83 6.41 11.23 -4.11
N GLU A 84 5.71 11.95 -4.98
CA GLU A 84 4.41 12.55 -4.69
C GLU A 84 3.37 11.47 -4.34
N LEU A 85 3.24 10.43 -5.17
CA LEU A 85 2.34 9.30 -4.91
C LEU A 85 2.65 8.61 -3.57
N ILE A 86 3.93 8.40 -3.24
CA ILE A 86 4.35 7.85 -1.94
C ILE A 86 3.89 8.76 -0.79
N SER A 87 4.07 10.08 -0.93
CA SER A 87 3.60 11.05 0.06
C SER A 87 2.08 11.00 0.25
N GLU A 88 1.32 10.88 -0.83
CA GLU A 88 -0.13 10.74 -0.78
C GLU A 88 -0.57 9.44 -0.12
N ILE A 89 0.05 8.31 -0.48
CA ILE A 89 -0.17 7.02 0.17
C ILE A 89 0.03 7.14 1.68
N GLN A 90 1.13 7.74 2.14
CA GLN A 90 1.40 7.94 3.57
C GLN A 90 0.34 8.80 4.27
N LYS A 91 -0.28 9.78 3.59
CA LYS A 91 -1.37 10.58 4.14
C LYS A 91 -2.64 9.74 4.28
N VAL A 92 -2.97 8.93 3.26
CA VAL A 92 -4.16 8.07 3.26
C VAL A 92 -4.02 6.97 4.32
N VAL A 93 -2.86 6.32 4.42
CA VAL A 93 -2.55 5.32 5.44
C VAL A 93 -2.73 5.90 6.85
N ARG A 94 -2.23 7.11 7.12
CA ARG A 94 -2.47 7.80 8.40
C ARG A 94 -3.95 8.06 8.66
N SER A 95 -4.72 8.40 7.62
CA SER A 95 -6.17 8.56 7.73
C SER A 95 -6.88 7.25 8.08
N ILE A 96 -6.45 6.12 7.50
CA ILE A 96 -6.97 4.79 7.82
C ILE A 96 -6.69 4.45 9.29
N GLN A 97 -5.44 4.66 9.76
CA GLN A 97 -5.06 4.44 11.16
C GLN A 97 -5.92 5.25 12.12
N ASN A 98 -6.16 6.53 11.80
CA ASN A 98 -7.02 7.38 12.62
C ASN A 98 -8.48 6.90 12.63
N ALA A 99 -9.01 6.42 11.50
CA ALA A 99 -10.35 5.84 11.43
C ALA A 99 -10.46 4.58 12.30
N LEU A 100 -9.52 3.64 12.16
CA LEU A 100 -9.45 2.42 12.96
C LEU A 100 -9.28 2.72 14.46
N GLY A 101 -8.47 3.72 14.82
CA GLY A 101 -8.30 4.17 16.21
C GLY A 101 -9.60 4.70 16.84
N ARG A 102 -10.41 5.44 16.09
CA ARG A 102 -11.73 5.89 16.57
C ARG A 102 -12.68 4.71 16.81
N TYR A 103 -12.64 3.69 15.95
CA TYR A 103 -13.46 2.50 16.14
C TYR A 103 -13.08 1.71 17.39
N SER A 104 -11.78 1.54 17.65
CA SER A 104 -11.26 0.91 18.87
C SER A 104 -11.80 1.58 20.16
N GLN A 105 -11.97 2.90 20.17
CA GLN A 105 -12.49 3.65 21.31
C GLN A 105 -14.02 3.57 21.45
N SER A 106 -14.74 3.30 20.36
CA SER A 106 -16.21 3.20 20.31
C SER A 106 -16.76 1.80 20.65
N THR A 107 -15.87 0.83 20.87
CA THR A 107 -16.19 -0.60 21.04
C THR A 107 -16.90 -0.87 22.37
N GLY A 108 -18.23 -0.69 22.41
CA GLY A 108 -19.03 -1.01 23.60
C GLY A 108 -20.52 -1.28 23.37
N GLN A 109 -21.05 -0.99 22.18
CA GLN A 109 -22.52 -0.96 21.97
C GLN A 109 -23.08 -2.13 21.14
N ASN A 110 -22.26 -2.92 20.42
CA ASN A 110 -22.80 -4.01 19.58
C ASN A 110 -21.79 -5.15 19.32
N LEU A 111 -21.93 -6.27 20.04
CA LEU A 111 -21.00 -7.42 20.01
C LEU A 111 -20.75 -8.01 18.61
N LYS A 112 -21.75 -8.00 17.71
CA LYS A 112 -21.59 -8.49 16.32
C LYS A 112 -20.61 -7.60 15.53
N ASN A 113 -20.68 -6.28 15.74
CA ASN A 113 -19.81 -5.32 15.05
C ASN A 113 -18.39 -5.35 15.59
N VAL A 114 -18.21 -5.63 16.89
CA VAL A 114 -16.88 -5.79 17.51
C VAL A 114 -16.04 -6.84 16.81
N LYS A 115 -16.62 -8.00 16.46
CA LYS A 115 -15.89 -9.09 15.79
C LYS A 115 -15.40 -8.67 14.39
N ASN A 116 -16.23 -7.98 13.62
CA ASN A 116 -15.88 -7.52 12.27
C ASN A 116 -14.87 -6.36 12.32
N GLN A 117 -15.03 -5.43 13.26
CA GLN A 117 -14.05 -4.38 13.54
C GLN A 117 -12.68 -4.97 13.89
N GLN A 118 -12.64 -5.97 14.76
CA GLN A 118 -11.40 -6.65 15.13
C GLN A 118 -10.78 -7.40 13.95
N LYS A 119 -11.59 -7.99 13.06
CA LYS A 119 -11.10 -8.62 11.83
C LYS A 119 -10.40 -7.62 10.91
N VAL A 120 -11.00 -6.45 10.70
CA VAL A 120 -10.44 -5.35 9.91
C VAL A 120 -9.14 -4.82 10.54
N MET A 121 -9.15 -4.57 11.86
CA MET A 121 -7.96 -4.13 12.59
C MET A 121 -6.83 -5.15 12.51
N ASN A 122 -7.12 -6.42 12.73
CA ASN A 122 -6.12 -7.49 12.67
C ASN A 122 -5.49 -7.59 11.29
N ALA A 123 -6.29 -7.52 10.21
CA ALA A 123 -5.77 -7.53 8.86
C ALA A 123 -4.87 -6.33 8.57
N TYR A 124 -5.30 -5.14 8.99
CA TYR A 124 -4.52 -3.91 8.81
C TYR A 124 -3.17 -3.97 9.56
N TYR A 125 -3.17 -4.40 10.83
CA TYR A 125 -1.93 -4.48 11.61
C TYR A 125 -1.04 -5.67 11.21
N HIS A 126 -1.60 -6.77 10.70
CA HIS A 126 -0.79 -7.85 10.12
C HIS A 126 -0.04 -7.38 8.89
N LEU A 127 -0.68 -6.58 8.02
CA LEU A 127 -0.02 -5.92 6.88
C LEU A 127 1.16 -5.07 7.38
N GLN A 128 0.92 -4.18 8.34
CA GLN A 128 1.96 -3.30 8.88
C GLN A 128 3.12 -4.05 9.57
N SER A 129 2.85 -5.20 10.19
CA SER A 129 3.91 -6.03 10.80
C SER A 129 4.80 -6.73 9.78
N ARG A 130 4.29 -7.03 8.58
CA ARG A 130 5.09 -7.56 7.46
C ARG A 130 5.94 -6.45 6.82
N GLU A 131 5.49 -5.20 6.91
CA GLU A 131 6.22 -4.02 6.43
C GLU A 131 7.40 -3.59 7.33
N GLN A 132 7.59 -4.19 8.50
CA GLN A 132 8.84 -4.04 9.27
C GLN A 132 9.98 -4.87 8.67
N VAL A 133 10.29 -4.65 7.39
CA VAL A 133 11.65 -4.90 6.89
C VAL A 133 12.43 -3.63 7.25
N PRO A 134 13.37 -3.66 8.21
CA PRO A 134 14.23 -2.52 8.44
C PRO A 134 15.02 -2.30 7.15
N LEU A 135 14.68 -1.23 6.42
CA LEU A 135 15.57 -0.59 5.47
C LEU A 135 16.78 -0.09 6.27
N TYR A 136 17.69 -1.00 6.58
CA TYR A 136 19.07 -0.65 6.86
C TYR A 136 19.60 -0.07 5.56
N PHE A 137 19.45 1.25 5.41
CA PHE A 137 20.37 2.03 4.61
C PHE A 137 21.76 1.75 5.18
N ASP A 138 22.50 0.91 4.46
CA ASP A 138 23.92 0.65 4.69
C ASP A 138 24.69 1.93 4.33
N GLU A 139 24.56 2.96 5.17
CA GLU A 139 25.52 4.06 5.20
C GLU A 139 26.79 3.54 5.87
N LYS A 140 27.67 2.99 5.04
CA LYS A 140 29.06 2.71 5.37
C LYS A 140 29.70 3.91 6.07
N LYS A 141 30.23 3.68 7.26
CA LYS A 141 31.31 4.47 7.87
C LYS A 141 32.59 3.66 7.87
#